data_AF-A0A8I5TGM7-F1
#
_entry.id   AF-A0A8I5TGM7-F1
#
_cell.length_a   1.000
_cell.length_b   1.000
_cell.length_c   1.000
_cell.angle_alpha   90.00
_cell.angle_beta   90.00
_cell.angle_gamma   90.00
#
_symmetry.space_group_name_H-M   'P 1'
#
loop_
_entity.id
_entity.type
_entity.pdbx_description
1 polymer ?
#
loop_
_entity_poly.entity_id
_entity_poly.type
_entity_poly.pdbx_seq_one_letter_code
_entity_poly.pdbx_strand_id
1 'polypeptide(L)'
;MWAGNPWPAALSGVPCGRSAQSVLPQLRGILEGELEGIRGAGTWKSERVITSLQGPHIHVGGHPRESRSKNSPLPPAGGCHPLSQLL
;
A
#
# COMPACT_ATOMS: atom_id res chain seq x y z
N MET A 1 -10.06 24.84 -11.32
CA MET A 1 -11.28 25.31 -10.63
C MET A 1 -12.15 24.10 -10.36
N TRP A 2 -12.34 23.69 -9.11
CA TRP A 2 -13.26 22.59 -8.77
C TRP A 2 -14.59 23.23 -8.37
N ALA A 3 -15.65 22.96 -9.13
CA ALA A 3 -16.98 23.46 -8.83
C ALA A 3 -17.57 22.62 -7.69
N GLY A 4 -17.66 23.21 -6.50
CA GLY A 4 -18.37 22.61 -5.37
C GLY A 4 -19.88 22.59 -5.64
N ASN A 5 -20.49 21.42 -5.52
CA ASN A 5 -21.94 21.28 -5.66
C ASN A 5 -22.65 21.87 -4.42
N PRO A 6 -23.65 22.75 -4.57
CA PRO A 6 -24.47 23.20 -3.44
C PRO A 6 -25.48 22.11 -3.07
N TRP A 7 -25.43 21.66 -1.82
CA TRP A 7 -26.40 20.70 -1.28
C TRP A 7 -27.74 21.41 -1.04
N PRO A 8 -28.90 20.83 -1.41
CA PRO A 8 -30.18 21.41 -1.05
C PRO A 8 -30.45 21.20 0.45
N ALA A 9 -30.61 22.30 1.18
CA ALA A 9 -31.21 22.30 2.50
C ALA A 9 -32.74 22.19 2.36
N ALA A 10 -33.32 21.09 2.85
CA ALA A 10 -34.76 20.99 3.09
C ALA A 10 -34.99 20.35 4.46
N LEU A 11 -35.55 21.15 5.38
CA LEU A 11 -36.01 20.77 6.71
C LEU A 11 -37.28 19.91 6.62
N SER A 12 -37.40 18.87 7.42
CA SER A 12 -38.71 18.29 7.79
C SER A 12 -38.56 17.50 9.10
N GLY A 13 -39.32 17.92 10.12
CA GLY A 13 -39.29 17.32 11.45
C GLY A 13 -39.76 15.87 11.45
N VAL A 14 -39.01 15.02 12.18
CA VAL A 14 -39.35 13.60 12.41
C VAL A 14 -39.47 13.39 13.92
N PRO A 15 -40.51 12.69 14.42
CA PRO A 15 -40.79 12.56 15.85
C PRO A 15 -39.63 11.92 16.61
N CYS A 16 -39.34 12.50 17.77
CA CYS A 16 -38.41 12.00 18.78
C CYS A 16 -38.90 10.65 19.31
N GLY A 17 -38.35 9.57 18.77
CA GLY A 17 -38.78 8.22 19.11
C GLY A 17 -38.08 7.14 18.29
N ARG A 18 -36.77 7.27 18.09
CA ARG A 18 -35.91 6.21 17.56
C ARG A 18 -34.54 6.41 18.20
N SER A 19 -34.02 5.36 18.84
CA SER A 19 -32.62 5.30 19.27
C SER A 19 -31.76 5.81 18.11
N ALA A 20 -30.95 6.83 18.36
CA ALA A 20 -29.98 7.34 17.39
C ALA A 20 -28.93 6.25 17.18
N GLN A 21 -29.27 5.26 16.35
CA GLN A 21 -28.36 4.22 15.92
C GLN A 21 -27.19 4.94 15.25
N SER A 22 -26.02 4.88 15.88
CA SER A 22 -24.85 5.54 15.35
C SER A 22 -24.53 4.89 14.00
N VAL A 23 -24.38 5.72 12.96
CA VAL A 23 -24.00 5.27 11.60
C VAL A 23 -22.52 4.86 11.56
N LEU A 24 -21.75 5.25 12.57
CA LEU A 24 -20.30 4.98 12.68
C LEU A 24 -19.90 3.50 12.59
N PRO A 25 -20.49 2.55 13.36
CA PRO A 25 -20.16 1.13 13.24
C PRO A 25 -20.49 0.57 11.85
N GLN A 26 -21.60 0.99 11.24
CA GLN A 26 -21.99 0.55 9.90
C GLN A 26 -20.98 1.04 8.86
N LEU A 27 -20.62 2.33 8.92
CA LEU A 27 -19.61 2.93 8.05
C LEU A 27 -18.24 2.26 8.21
N ARG A 28 -17.84 1.95 9.45
CA ARG A 28 -16.59 1.24 9.73
C ARG A 28 -16.55 -0.12 9.06
N GLY A 29 -17.63 -0.90 9.16
CA GLY A 29 -17.73 -2.20 8.51
C GLY A 29 -17.59 -2.12 6.99
N ILE A 30 -18.20 -1.11 6.36
CA ILE A 30 -18.05 -0.85 4.92
C ILE A 30 -16.57 -0.56 4.58
N LEU A 31 -15.94 0.37 5.29
CA LEU A 31 -14.54 0.75 5.03
C LEU A 31 -13.57 -0.43 5.23
N GLU A 32 -13.78 -1.26 6.25
CA GLU A 32 -12.96 -2.45 6.48
C GLU A 32 -13.08 -3.46 5.33
N GLY A 33 -14.31 -3.65 4.80
CA GLY A 33 -14.56 -4.48 3.64
C GLY A 33 -13.88 -3.96 2.37
N GLU A 34 -13.98 -2.65 2.10
CA GLU A 34 -13.30 -2.01 0.96
C GLU A 34 -11.77 -2.16 1.07
N LEU A 35 -11.20 -1.96 2.25
CA LEU A 35 -9.76 -2.15 2.49
C LEU A 35 -9.33 -3.61 2.26
N GLU A 36 -10.17 -4.57 2.61
CA GLU A 36 -9.91 -5.99 2.33
C GLU A 36 -9.97 -6.28 0.84
N GLY A 37 -10.94 -5.70 0.12
CA GLY A 37 -11.00 -5.76 -1.34
C GLY A 37 -9.72 -5.23 -2.00
N ILE A 38 -9.21 -4.08 -1.53
CA ILE A 38 -7.96 -3.49 -2.02
C ILE A 38 -6.75 -4.42 -1.78
N ARG A 39 -6.68 -5.06 -0.61
CA ARG A 39 -5.63 -6.03 -0.26
C ARG A 39 -5.72 -7.29 -1.11
N GLY A 40 -6.90 -7.90 -1.21
CA GLY A 40 -7.14 -9.11 -1.98
C GLY A 40 -6.93 -8.93 -3.49
N ALA A 41 -7.20 -7.73 -4.02
CA ALA A 41 -6.94 -7.39 -5.41
C ALA A 41 -5.45 -7.11 -5.71
N GLY A 42 -4.57 -7.08 -4.70
CA GLY A 42 -3.16 -6.74 -4.86
C GLY A 42 -2.90 -5.27 -5.18
N THR A 43 -3.90 -4.41 -5.04
CA THR A 43 -3.81 -2.95 -5.27
C THR A 43 -3.43 -2.17 -4.02
N TRP A 44 -3.20 -2.87 -2.90
CA TRP A 44 -2.75 -2.26 -1.65
C TRP A 44 -1.39 -1.57 -1.82
N LYS A 45 -1.34 -0.28 -1.51
CA LYS A 45 -0.12 0.52 -1.58
C LYS A 45 0.38 0.83 -0.18
N SER A 46 1.47 0.19 0.22
CA SER A 46 2.22 0.59 1.41
C SER A 46 3.09 1.81 1.11
N GLU A 47 3.26 2.68 2.10
CA GLU A 47 4.23 3.76 2.03
C GLU A 47 5.66 3.22 2.00
N ARG A 48 6.55 3.89 1.27
CA ARG A 48 8.01 3.71 1.37
C ARG A 48 8.60 4.99 1.92
N VAL A 49 9.36 4.89 3.00
CA VAL A 49 9.95 6.06 3.66
C VAL A 49 11.23 6.46 2.95
N ILE A 50 11.30 7.69 2.43
CA ILE A 50 12.54 8.26 1.88
C ILE A 50 13.26 8.99 3.02
N THR A 51 14.49 8.57 3.33
CA THR A 51 15.27 9.09 4.46
C THR A 51 16.31 10.13 4.06
N SER A 52 16.44 10.41 2.76
CA SER A 52 17.30 11.46 2.22
C SER A 52 16.51 12.65 1.69
N LEU A 53 17.22 13.75 1.41
CA LEU A 53 16.68 14.84 0.61
C LEU A 53 16.36 14.37 -0.81
N GLN A 54 15.47 15.12 -1.47
CA GLN A 54 15.12 14.90 -2.87
C GLN A 54 16.30 15.24 -3.78
N GLY A 55 16.61 14.37 -4.73
CA GLY A 55 17.67 14.57 -5.70
C GLY A 55 17.87 13.36 -6.60
N PRO A 56 18.92 13.37 -7.44
CA PRO A 56 19.21 12.26 -8.35
C PRO A 56 19.50 10.94 -7.62
N HIS A 57 19.92 11.03 -6.35
CA HIS A 57 20.19 9.88 -5.49
C HIS A 57 19.33 10.00 -4.24
N ILE A 58 18.46 9.00 -4.02
CA ILE A 58 17.62 8.93 -2.83
C ILE A 58 17.91 7.67 -2.03
N HIS A 59 17.70 7.75 -0.72
CA HIS A 59 17.74 6.62 0.19
C HIS A 59 16.33 6.26 0.63
N VAL A 60 15.93 5.03 0.34
CA VAL A 60 14.65 4.48 0.81
C VAL A 60 14.94 3.62 2.04
N GLY A 61 14.25 3.88 3.14
CA GLY A 61 14.33 3.10 4.37
C GLY A 61 13.87 1.66 4.18
N GLY A 62 14.44 0.73 4.94
CA GLY A 62 14.04 -0.67 4.94
C GLY A 62 14.79 -1.59 3.97
N HIS A 63 15.82 -1.11 3.27
CA HIS A 63 16.77 -2.00 2.59
C HIS A 63 17.96 -2.28 3.50
N PRO A 64 18.31 -3.55 3.80
CA PRO A 64 19.68 -3.85 4.15
C PRO A 64 20.53 -3.30 3.00
N ARG A 65 21.44 -2.39 3.32
CA ARG A 65 22.56 -2.13 2.43
C ARG A 65 23.38 -3.42 2.38
N GLU A 66 22.96 -4.38 1.56
CA GLU A 66 23.93 -5.16 0.83
C GLU A 66 24.50 -4.23 -0.24
N SER A 67 25.25 -3.23 0.22
CA SER A 67 26.26 -2.61 -0.58
C SER A 67 27.29 -3.71 -0.83
N ARG A 68 26.99 -4.60 -1.79
CA ARG A 68 27.97 -5.47 -2.40
C ARG A 68 29.09 -4.55 -2.82
N SER A 69 30.20 -4.62 -2.09
CA SER A 69 31.41 -3.90 -2.46
C SER A 69 31.69 -4.22 -3.92
N LYS A 70 32.09 -3.23 -4.73
CA LYS A 70 32.55 -3.50 -6.11
C LYS A 70 33.73 -4.51 -6.13
N ASN A 71 34.33 -4.77 -4.98
CA ASN A 71 35.42 -5.71 -4.75
C ASN A 71 34.93 -7.09 -4.22
N SER A 72 33.61 -7.28 -4.05
CA SER A 72 33.07 -8.59 -3.68
C SER A 72 33.19 -9.53 -4.88
N PRO A 73 33.86 -10.69 -4.75
CA PRO A 73 33.96 -11.66 -5.82
C PRO A 73 32.56 -12.04 -6.32
N LEU A 74 32.39 -12.12 -7.63
CA LEU A 74 31.19 -12.72 -8.21
C LEU A 74 31.10 -14.18 -7.71
N PRO A 75 29.89 -14.68 -7.40
CA PRO A 75 29.74 -16.10 -7.16
C PRO A 75 30.26 -16.85 -8.39
N PRO A 76 30.93 -18.01 -8.22
CA PRO A 76 31.41 -18.78 -9.35
C PRO A 76 30.23 -19.01 -10.30
N ALA A 77 30.41 -18.69 -11.57
CA ALA A 77 29.43 -19.04 -12.59
C ALA A 77 29.22 -20.55 -12.47
N GLY A 78 27.98 -20.97 -12.14
CA GLY A 78 27.62 -22.38 -12.12
C GLY A 78 28.06 -22.98 -13.45
N GLY A 79 29.01 -23.90 -13.40
CA GLY A 79 29.58 -24.49 -14.60
C GLY A 79 28.49 -25.23 -15.37
N CYS A 80 28.55 -25.16 -16.70
CA CYS A 80 27.81 -26.09 -17.55
C CYS A 80 28.45 -27.47 -17.38
N HIS A 81 27.95 -28.26 -16.43
CA HIS A 81 28.31 -29.66 -16.33
C HIS A 81 27.75 -30.37 -17.57
N PRO A 82 28.57 -31.05 -18.39
CA PRO A 82 28.04 -31.85 -19.48
C PRO A 82 27.15 -32.94 -18.90
N LEU A 83 26.02 -33.23 -19.57
CA LEU A 83 25.04 -34.25 -19.15
C LEU A 83 25.67 -35.64 -18.91
N SER A 84 26.87 -35.89 -19.44
CA SER A 84 27.66 -37.09 -19.18
C SER A 84 28.15 -37.25 -17.74
N GLN A 85 28.02 -36.23 -16.89
CA GLN A 85 28.37 -36.31 -15.46
C GLN A 85 27.14 -36.40 -14.54
N LEU A 86 25.93 -36.54 -15.10
CA LEU A 86 24.68 -36.68 -14.34
C LEU A 86 24.13 -38.12 -14.28
N LEU A 87 24.90 -39.10 -14.77
CA LEU A 87 24.63 -40.54 -14.73
C LEU A 87 25.88 -41.28 -14.20
#